data_AF-A0A1Q9JKU4-F1
#
_entry.id   AF-A0A1Q9JKU4-F1
#
_cell.length_a   1.000
_cell.length_b   1.000
_cell.length_c   1.000
_cell.angle_alpha   90.00
_cell.angle_beta   90.00
_cell.angle_gamma   90.00
#
_symmetry.space_group_name_H-M   'P 1'
#
loop_
_entity.id
_entity.type
_entity.pdbx_description
1 polymer ?
#
loop_
_entity_poly.entity_id
_entity_poly.type
_entity_poly.pdbx_seq_one_letter_code
_entity_poly.pdbx_strand_id
1 'polypeptide(L)'
;MEQMIKTEKKKMIRVIVCTVILTLLAAGAGFLAFCKIGGMAFVNSDTYRRNAAIAEKYSKLYTIQKKINTNGYYKVSETKQMNAIYKALVKSVGDKYSVYFTAKEAKEWDNYVNGTFYGIGIVFSEDEDGNYVINDVMDESPAKSAGLKKNDIIRKVDGKTYPDTTALKKAITGKQGTRVRVTYERGGAEKTVSIIRGEVREITVKGTMLKGKIGYIRISSFAEKTAEEFKTELKALEKKNPKGVIIDIRANGGGYANQGIEIADMLLPEGTITYVRDRNGKKTYFNSDESSTRLKYVLLVDGNTASTSELLAAAVKDNRGGKLVGVTTFGKGIMQAEYPFRDGSALKLTTHQYFSPKGHQINGKGVRPDYVVKLKSSDTTDRQLQKAMDLLK
;
A
#
# COMPACT_ATOMS: atom_id res chain seq x y z
N MET A 1 36.22 87.65 -12.53
CA MET A 1 35.66 87.38 -11.18
C MET A 1 34.51 86.36 -11.21
N GLU A 2 33.51 86.53 -12.07
CA GLU A 2 32.32 85.65 -12.17
C GLU A 2 32.62 84.18 -12.57
N GLN A 3 33.52 83.96 -13.53
CA GLN A 3 33.94 82.60 -13.93
C GLN A 3 34.73 81.85 -12.83
N MET A 4 35.55 82.56 -12.05
CA MET A 4 36.25 81.99 -10.88
C MET A 4 35.24 81.56 -9.81
N ILE A 5 34.27 82.42 -9.47
CA ILE A 5 33.21 82.10 -8.49
C ILE A 5 32.37 80.90 -8.95
N LYS A 6 32.07 80.80 -10.26
CA LYS A 6 31.32 79.66 -10.83
C LYS A 6 32.13 78.34 -10.78
N THR A 7 33.45 78.43 -10.90
CA THR A 7 34.37 77.27 -10.83
C THR A 7 34.54 76.79 -9.39
N GLU A 8 34.68 77.71 -8.44
CA GLU A 8 34.73 77.41 -7.00
C GLU A 8 33.40 76.85 -6.48
N LYS A 9 32.24 77.37 -6.93
CA LYS A 9 30.93 76.76 -6.63
C LYS A 9 30.82 75.32 -7.13
N LYS A 10 31.29 75.01 -8.34
CA LYS A 10 31.28 73.64 -8.88
C LYS A 10 32.22 72.71 -8.10
N LYS A 11 33.41 73.19 -7.69
CA LYS A 11 34.32 72.42 -6.83
C LYS A 11 33.69 72.14 -5.47
N MET A 12 33.09 73.15 -4.84
CA MET A 12 32.42 73.02 -3.55
C MET A 12 31.23 72.04 -3.61
N ILE A 13 30.41 72.11 -4.67
CA ILE A 13 29.33 71.12 -4.89
C ILE A 13 29.89 69.71 -5.03
N ARG A 14 30.99 69.51 -5.78
CA ARG A 14 31.64 68.19 -5.90
C ARG A 14 32.16 67.68 -4.56
N VAL A 15 32.79 68.54 -3.76
CA VAL A 15 33.26 68.17 -2.41
C VAL A 15 32.08 67.73 -1.54
N ILE A 16 31.00 68.50 -1.49
CA ILE A 16 29.79 68.17 -0.71
C ILE A 16 29.19 66.83 -1.16
N VAL A 17 29.05 66.62 -2.48
CA VAL A 17 28.53 65.36 -3.03
C VAL A 17 29.43 64.17 -2.67
N CYS A 18 30.75 64.32 -2.83
CA CYS A 18 31.71 63.28 -2.46
C CYS A 18 31.64 62.97 -0.96
N THR A 19 31.55 63.99 -0.09
CA THR A 19 31.42 63.79 1.35
C THR A 19 30.13 63.05 1.70
N VAL A 20 28.99 63.44 1.12
CA VAL A 20 27.70 62.75 1.34
C VAL A 20 27.77 61.29 0.90
N ILE A 21 28.34 61.00 -0.27
CA ILE A 21 28.49 59.63 -0.77
C ILE A 21 29.40 58.82 0.18
N LEU A 22 30.55 59.37 0.58
CA LEU A 22 31.47 58.71 1.51
C LEU A 22 30.81 58.44 2.87
N THR A 23 30.03 59.38 3.40
CA THR A 23 29.29 59.17 4.65
C THR A 23 28.22 58.10 4.51
N LEU A 24 27.47 58.07 3.41
CA LEU A 24 26.48 57.02 3.15
C LEU A 24 27.12 55.64 2.98
N LEU A 25 28.26 55.55 2.30
CA LEU A 25 29.02 54.31 2.16
C LEU A 25 29.60 53.83 3.50
N ALA A 26 30.16 54.74 4.31
CA ALA A 26 30.67 54.42 5.63
C ALA A 26 29.55 53.97 6.58
N ALA A 27 28.39 54.64 6.56
CA ALA A 27 27.22 54.26 7.33
C ALA A 27 26.67 52.90 6.85
N GLY A 28 26.59 52.68 5.54
CA GLY A 28 26.18 51.39 4.97
C GLY A 28 27.13 50.25 5.33
N ALA A 29 28.44 50.46 5.21
CA ALA A 29 29.46 49.50 5.60
C ALA A 29 29.44 49.21 7.11
N GLY A 30 29.28 50.26 7.93
CA GLY A 30 29.13 50.14 9.39
C GLY A 30 27.89 49.35 9.78
N PHE A 31 26.75 49.60 9.11
CA PHE A 31 25.51 48.86 9.33
C PHE A 31 25.63 47.38 8.92
N LEU A 32 26.29 47.09 7.79
CA LEU A 32 26.55 45.70 7.37
C LEU A 32 27.49 44.97 8.34
N ALA A 33 28.52 45.65 8.84
CA ALA A 33 29.43 45.09 9.85
C ALA A 33 28.68 44.80 11.16
N PHE A 34 27.83 45.73 11.62
CA PHE A 34 26.97 45.55 12.78
C PHE A 34 26.04 44.34 12.62
N CYS A 35 25.36 44.22 11.48
CA CYS A 35 24.50 43.08 11.19
C CYS A 35 25.28 41.75 11.23
N LYS A 36 26.48 41.73 10.65
CA LYS A 36 27.34 40.54 10.64
C LYS A 36 27.79 40.13 12.03
N ILE A 37 28.21 41.08 12.88
CA ILE A 37 28.65 40.80 14.25
C ILE A 37 27.49 40.31 15.11
N GLY A 38 26.30 40.90 14.95
CA GLY A 38 25.09 40.51 15.68
C GLY A 38 24.43 39.21 15.20
N GLY A 39 24.99 38.55 14.17
CA GLY A 39 24.35 37.38 13.54
C GLY A 39 23.00 37.70 12.88
N MET A 40 22.75 38.96 12.54
CA MET A 40 21.54 39.41 11.89
C MET A 40 21.58 39.03 10.40
N ALA A 41 20.51 38.42 9.92
CA ALA A 41 20.32 38.13 8.51
C ALA A 41 19.20 39.00 7.94
N PHE A 42 19.44 39.63 6.79
CA PHE A 42 18.37 40.30 6.04
C PHE A 42 17.46 39.23 5.44
N VAL A 43 16.19 39.26 5.85
CA VAL A 43 15.13 38.44 5.29
C VAL A 43 14.04 39.35 4.77
N ASN A 44 13.38 38.96 3.67
CA ASN A 44 12.23 39.73 3.21
C ASN A 44 11.06 39.60 4.21
N SER A 45 10.11 40.53 4.13
CA SER A 45 8.98 40.61 5.07
C SER A 45 8.11 39.35 5.07
N ASP A 46 7.95 38.69 3.91
CA ASP A 46 7.20 37.42 3.80
C ASP A 46 7.89 36.26 4.52
N THR A 47 9.21 36.13 4.36
CA THR A 47 10.01 35.09 5.05
C THR A 47 10.01 35.34 6.55
N TYR A 48 10.14 36.60 6.97
CA TYR A 48 10.03 36.95 8.38
C TYR A 48 8.67 36.55 8.97
N ARG A 49 7.55 36.94 8.32
CA ARG A 49 6.21 36.57 8.76
C ARG A 49 6.01 35.05 8.82
N ARG A 50 6.49 34.32 7.81
CA ARG A 50 6.42 32.85 7.78
C ARG A 50 7.20 32.22 8.93
N ASN A 51 8.43 32.66 9.17
CA ASN A 51 9.27 32.14 10.24
C ASN A 51 8.70 32.47 11.62
N ALA A 52 8.15 33.69 11.78
CA ALA A 52 7.46 34.09 13.01
C ALA A 52 6.26 33.19 13.30
N ALA A 53 5.43 32.89 12.29
CA ALA A 53 4.28 31.99 12.45
C ALA A 53 4.70 30.54 12.78
N ILE A 54 5.78 30.04 12.17
CA ILE A 54 6.37 28.73 12.51
C ILE A 54 6.86 28.73 13.96
N ALA A 55 7.59 29.77 14.37
CA ALA A 55 8.10 29.88 15.73
C ALA A 55 6.96 29.98 16.75
N GLU A 56 5.93 30.77 16.50
CA GLU A 56 4.74 30.86 17.37
C GLU A 56 4.10 29.48 17.56
N LYS A 57 3.91 28.73 16.46
CA LYS A 57 3.25 27.43 16.50
C LYS A 57 4.10 26.31 17.10
N TYR A 58 5.41 26.30 16.85
CA TYR A 58 6.28 25.15 17.15
C TYR A 58 7.40 25.45 18.17
N SER A 59 7.55 26.69 18.66
CA SER A 59 8.57 27.04 19.66
C SER A 59 8.44 26.20 20.92
N LYS A 60 7.22 25.99 21.42
CA LYS A 60 6.98 25.14 22.59
C LYS A 60 7.50 23.72 22.37
N LEU A 61 7.27 23.14 21.19
CA LEU A 61 7.75 21.80 20.83
C LEU A 61 9.28 21.77 20.81
N TYR A 62 9.91 22.76 20.16
CA TYR A 62 11.36 22.90 20.12
C TYR A 62 11.96 23.07 21.52
N THR A 63 11.37 23.91 22.38
CA THR A 63 11.83 24.12 23.76
C THR A 63 11.74 22.85 24.59
N ILE A 64 10.65 22.09 24.47
CA ILE A 64 10.49 20.78 25.14
C ILE A 64 11.59 19.82 24.68
N GLN A 65 11.78 19.69 23.36
CA GLN A 65 12.81 18.82 22.79
C GLN A 65 14.21 19.20 23.27
N LYS A 66 14.54 20.50 23.24
CA LYS A 66 15.81 21.03 23.74
C LYS A 66 16.00 20.66 25.21
N LYS A 67 15.00 20.88 26.07
CA LYS A 67 15.07 20.54 27.50
C LYS A 67 15.23 19.04 27.74
N ILE A 68 14.55 18.19 26.97
CA ILE A 68 14.77 16.73 27.05
C ILE A 68 16.24 16.40 26.72
N ASN A 69 16.80 17.00 25.68
CA ASN A 69 18.16 16.68 25.22
C ASN A 69 19.26 17.28 26.08
N THR A 70 19.03 18.44 26.72
CA THR A 70 20.04 19.12 27.56
C THR A 70 19.93 18.78 29.04
N ASN A 71 18.73 18.56 29.56
CA ASN A 71 18.47 18.35 30.99
C ASN A 71 17.94 16.95 31.32
N GLY A 72 17.46 16.20 30.32
CA GLY A 72 16.93 14.86 30.54
C GLY A 72 18.03 13.87 30.92
N TYR A 73 17.72 13.00 31.89
CA TYR A 73 18.64 11.94 32.32
C TYR A 73 18.85 10.88 31.24
N TYR A 74 17.80 10.55 30.48
CA TYR A 74 17.85 9.56 29.40
C TYR A 74 18.17 10.19 28.06
N LYS A 75 19.17 9.64 27.38
CA LYS A 75 19.50 10.01 26.00
C LYS A 75 18.51 9.38 25.03
N VAL A 76 17.90 10.21 24.19
CA VAL A 76 16.98 9.78 23.12
C VAL A 76 17.43 10.43 21.82
N SER A 77 17.48 9.65 20.73
CA SER A 77 17.86 10.21 19.43
C SER A 77 16.78 11.16 18.89
N GLU A 78 17.21 12.20 18.20
CA GLU A 78 16.32 13.18 17.56
C GLU A 78 15.34 12.50 16.60
N THR A 79 15.81 11.55 15.78
CA THR A 79 14.96 10.76 14.87
C THR A 79 13.83 10.04 15.61
N LYS A 80 14.10 9.46 16.79
CA LYS A 80 13.07 8.79 17.59
C LYS A 80 12.03 9.79 18.13
N GLN A 81 12.47 10.96 18.57
CA GLN A 81 11.58 12.03 19.03
C GLN A 81 10.70 12.55 17.88
N MET A 82 11.28 12.84 16.72
CA MET A 82 10.54 13.33 15.55
C MET A 82 9.51 12.32 15.05
N ASN A 83 9.89 11.04 14.95
CA ASN A 83 8.94 9.98 14.59
C ASN A 83 7.78 9.89 15.59
N ALA A 84 8.04 10.07 16.89
CA ALA A 84 6.98 10.07 17.90
C ALA A 84 6.04 11.27 17.73
N ILE A 85 6.58 12.47 17.45
CA ILE A 85 5.81 13.68 17.19
C ILE A 85 4.91 13.50 15.96
N TYR A 86 5.45 13.02 14.84
CA TYR A 86 4.67 12.80 13.61
C TYR A 86 3.57 11.77 13.82
N LYS A 87 3.87 10.65 14.49
CA LYS A 87 2.85 9.64 14.84
C LYS A 87 1.75 10.21 15.74
N ALA A 88 2.12 11.02 16.74
CA ALA A 88 1.15 11.65 17.62
C ALA A 88 0.26 12.67 16.88
N LEU A 89 0.85 13.46 15.97
CA LEU A 89 0.11 14.40 15.14
C LEU A 89 -0.92 13.68 14.25
N VAL A 90 -0.53 12.60 13.57
CA VAL A 90 -1.49 11.83 12.75
C VAL A 90 -2.54 11.13 13.61
N LYS A 91 -2.16 10.60 14.79
CA LYS A 91 -3.10 10.00 15.73
C LYS A 91 -4.18 10.99 16.20
N SER A 92 -3.89 12.30 16.22
CA SER A 92 -4.87 13.34 16.61
C SER A 92 -6.08 13.42 15.68
N VAL A 93 -6.00 12.85 14.47
CA VAL A 93 -7.15 12.72 13.55
C VAL A 93 -8.27 11.84 14.14
N GLY A 94 -7.95 10.95 15.09
CA GLY A 94 -8.93 10.04 15.71
C GLY A 94 -9.33 8.86 14.80
N ASP A 95 -8.71 8.75 13.63
CA ASP A 95 -8.91 7.66 12.69
C ASP A 95 -7.80 6.61 12.83
N LYS A 96 -8.18 5.37 13.16
CA LYS A 96 -7.24 4.25 13.31
C LYS A 96 -6.57 3.82 11.99
N TYR A 97 -7.08 4.26 10.85
CA TYR A 97 -6.53 3.93 9.53
C TYR A 97 -5.54 4.97 9.00
N SER A 98 -5.52 6.17 9.61
CA SER A 98 -4.57 7.22 9.29
C SER A 98 -3.28 7.02 10.11
N VAL A 99 -2.14 6.89 9.44
CA VAL A 99 -0.87 6.47 10.03
C VAL A 99 0.29 7.25 9.41
N TYR A 100 1.22 7.70 10.24
CA TYR A 100 2.57 8.06 9.78
C TYR A 100 3.46 6.82 9.82
N PHE A 101 4.01 6.46 8.66
CA PHE A 101 5.00 5.42 8.51
C PHE A 101 6.39 6.04 8.50
N THR A 102 7.28 5.54 9.35
CA THR A 102 8.73 5.74 9.15
C THR A 102 9.17 5.10 7.82
N ALA A 103 10.35 5.45 7.31
CA ALA A 103 10.85 4.88 6.04
C ALA A 103 10.87 3.34 6.02
N LYS A 104 11.21 2.72 7.15
CA LYS A 104 11.15 1.26 7.29
C LYS A 104 9.71 0.74 7.23
N GLU A 105 8.80 1.35 7.97
CA GLU A 105 7.39 0.95 8.01
C GLU A 105 6.69 1.19 6.67
N ALA A 106 7.05 2.24 5.94
CA ALA A 106 6.53 2.53 4.60
C ALA A 106 6.94 1.41 3.62
N LYS A 107 8.23 1.03 3.63
CA LYS A 107 8.71 -0.10 2.84
C LYS A 107 8.03 -1.44 3.20
N GLU A 108 7.82 -1.69 4.50
CA GLU A 108 7.09 -2.88 4.95
C GLU A 108 5.62 -2.87 4.52
N TRP A 109 4.98 -1.70 4.55
CA TRP A 109 3.63 -1.50 4.04
C TRP A 109 3.55 -1.71 2.53
N ASP A 110 4.44 -1.13 1.74
CA ASP A 110 4.48 -1.30 0.29
C ASP A 110 4.66 -2.77 -0.09
N ASN A 111 5.54 -3.49 0.60
CA ASN A 111 5.73 -4.92 0.40
C ASN A 111 4.44 -5.70 0.70
N TYR A 112 3.76 -5.38 1.80
CA TYR A 112 2.50 -6.02 2.16
C TYR A 112 1.39 -5.78 1.12
N VAL A 113 1.19 -4.53 0.69
CA VAL A 113 0.11 -4.19 -0.26
C VAL A 113 0.38 -4.76 -1.65
N ASN A 114 1.64 -4.80 -2.08
CA ASN A 114 2.03 -5.41 -3.36
C ASN A 114 2.05 -6.95 -3.32
N GLY A 115 1.83 -7.58 -2.16
CA GLY A 115 2.06 -9.03 -2.01
C GLY A 115 3.50 -9.42 -2.29
N THR A 116 4.44 -8.49 -2.10
CA THR A 116 5.85 -8.65 -2.38
C THR A 116 6.56 -9.21 -1.16
N PHE A 117 7.25 -10.32 -1.34
CA PHE A 117 8.16 -10.88 -0.35
C PHE A 117 9.49 -11.22 -0.98
N TYR A 118 10.52 -11.36 -0.15
CA TYR A 118 11.86 -11.70 -0.62
C TYR A 118 12.14 -13.18 -0.35
N GLY A 119 12.44 -13.91 -1.42
CA GLY A 119 12.64 -15.35 -1.40
C GLY A 119 13.20 -15.84 -2.71
N ILE A 120 12.90 -17.09 -3.06
CA ILE A 120 13.38 -17.71 -4.30
C ILE A 120 12.27 -17.95 -5.33
N GLY A 121 10.99 -17.84 -4.96
CA GLY A 121 9.85 -17.95 -5.89
C GLY A 121 9.46 -19.38 -6.26
N ILE A 122 9.19 -20.20 -5.23
CA ILE A 122 8.67 -21.56 -5.39
C ILE A 122 7.39 -21.75 -4.58
N VAL A 123 6.52 -22.62 -5.04
CA VAL A 123 5.39 -23.16 -4.30
C VAL A 123 5.73 -24.62 -3.98
N PHE A 124 5.65 -25.01 -2.72
CA PHE A 124 5.92 -26.37 -2.28
C PHE A 124 4.89 -26.81 -1.24
N SER A 125 4.73 -28.12 -1.08
CA SER A 125 3.95 -28.72 -0.01
C SER A 125 4.68 -29.95 0.52
N GLU A 126 4.20 -30.44 1.66
CA GLU A 126 4.54 -31.77 2.13
C GLU A 126 3.65 -32.80 1.42
N ASP A 127 4.23 -33.87 0.90
CA ASP A 127 3.47 -35.00 0.35
C ASP A 127 3.10 -36.02 1.44
N GLU A 128 2.42 -37.10 1.05
CA GLU A 128 1.96 -38.15 1.98
C GLU A 128 3.12 -38.88 2.69
N ASP A 129 4.31 -38.87 2.08
CA ASP A 129 5.53 -39.50 2.60
C ASP A 129 6.38 -38.54 3.45
N GLY A 130 5.91 -37.31 3.68
CA GLY A 130 6.62 -36.28 4.46
C GLY A 130 7.72 -35.55 3.69
N ASN A 131 7.77 -35.68 2.36
CA ASN A 131 8.75 -34.98 1.54
C ASN A 131 8.26 -33.58 1.16
N TYR A 132 9.17 -32.60 1.17
CA TYR A 132 8.88 -31.25 0.69
C TYR A 132 9.02 -31.15 -0.82
N VAL A 133 7.91 -31.28 -1.55
CA VAL A 133 7.88 -31.32 -3.02
C VAL A 133 7.58 -29.93 -3.57
N ILE A 134 8.38 -29.48 -4.54
CA ILE A 134 8.10 -28.26 -5.31
C ILE A 134 6.93 -28.52 -6.27
N ASN A 135 5.80 -27.89 -6.00
CA ASN A 135 4.58 -27.97 -6.81
C ASN A 135 4.64 -27.06 -8.04
N ASP A 136 5.30 -25.91 -7.89
CA ASP A 136 5.46 -24.93 -8.95
C ASP A 136 6.71 -24.05 -8.73
N VAL A 137 7.27 -23.57 -9.83
CA VAL A 137 8.39 -22.60 -9.83
C VAL A 137 7.96 -21.39 -10.61
N MET A 138 7.81 -20.28 -9.91
CA MET A 138 7.28 -19.04 -10.48
C MET A 138 8.17 -18.57 -11.63
N ASP A 139 7.55 -18.10 -12.71
CA ASP A 139 8.29 -17.51 -13.82
C ASP A 139 9.03 -16.25 -13.37
N GLU A 140 10.15 -15.96 -14.04
CA GLU A 140 11.06 -14.84 -13.71
C GLU A 140 11.64 -14.86 -12.28
N SER A 141 11.44 -15.95 -11.52
CA SER A 141 11.93 -16.07 -10.15
C SER A 141 13.42 -16.46 -10.06
N PRO A 142 14.09 -16.12 -8.94
CA PRO A 142 15.44 -16.61 -8.67
C PRO A 142 15.58 -18.15 -8.73
N ALA A 143 14.57 -18.89 -8.31
CA ALA A 143 14.54 -20.35 -8.37
C ALA A 143 14.49 -20.89 -9.80
N LYS A 144 13.69 -20.26 -10.68
CA LYS A 144 13.62 -20.59 -12.10
C LYS A 144 14.98 -20.41 -12.76
N SER A 145 15.62 -19.26 -12.53
CA SER A 145 16.96 -18.95 -13.04
C SER A 145 18.04 -19.87 -12.47
N ALA A 146 17.85 -20.36 -11.24
CA ALA A 146 18.71 -21.35 -10.59
C ALA A 146 18.45 -22.80 -11.07
N GLY A 147 17.46 -23.03 -11.94
CA GLY A 147 17.17 -24.34 -12.52
C GLY A 147 16.41 -25.30 -11.60
N LEU A 148 15.80 -24.80 -10.52
CA LEU A 148 14.79 -25.56 -9.77
C LEU A 148 13.58 -25.82 -10.67
N LYS A 149 12.93 -26.95 -10.47
CA LYS A 149 11.80 -27.41 -11.28
C LYS A 149 10.70 -27.98 -10.39
N LYS A 150 9.49 -28.02 -10.96
CA LYS A 150 8.39 -28.81 -10.41
C LYS A 150 8.83 -30.26 -10.18
N ASN A 151 8.36 -30.84 -9.09
CA ASN A 151 8.66 -32.17 -8.56
C ASN A 151 10.07 -32.36 -7.98
N ASP A 152 10.89 -31.30 -7.87
CA ASP A 152 12.10 -31.39 -7.04
C ASP A 152 11.71 -31.58 -5.57
N ILE A 153 12.45 -32.43 -4.85
CA ILE A 153 12.25 -32.65 -3.41
C ILE A 153 13.29 -31.85 -2.64
N ILE A 154 12.86 -30.89 -1.82
CA ILE A 154 13.76 -30.07 -1.00
C ILE A 154 14.23 -30.90 0.19
N ARG A 155 15.54 -31.20 0.25
CA ARG A 155 16.16 -31.96 1.34
C ARG A 155 16.73 -31.05 2.42
N LYS A 156 17.47 -30.00 2.03
CA LYS A 156 18.14 -29.10 2.98
C LYS A 156 18.12 -27.65 2.50
N VAL A 157 18.07 -26.72 3.45
CA VAL A 157 18.29 -25.28 3.21
C VAL A 157 19.40 -24.78 4.12
N ASP A 158 20.44 -24.22 3.51
CA ASP A 158 21.70 -23.84 4.16
C ASP A 158 22.35 -24.99 4.95
N GLY A 159 22.21 -26.23 4.44
CA GLY A 159 22.76 -27.44 5.03
C GLY A 159 21.94 -28.03 6.18
N LYS A 160 20.79 -27.43 6.52
CA LYS A 160 19.91 -27.88 7.61
C LYS A 160 18.62 -28.50 7.05
N THR A 161 18.09 -29.49 7.75
CA THR A 161 16.72 -30.00 7.56
C THR A 161 15.75 -29.18 8.41
N TYR A 162 14.46 -29.24 8.07
CA TYR A 162 13.41 -28.49 8.76
C TYR A 162 12.24 -29.41 9.10
N PRO A 163 11.61 -29.22 10.27
CA PRO A 163 10.61 -30.15 10.79
C PRO A 163 9.24 -30.03 10.13
N ASP A 164 8.95 -28.88 9.51
CA ASP A 164 7.68 -28.62 8.85
C ASP A 164 7.84 -27.57 7.73
N THR A 165 6.79 -27.46 6.91
CA THR A 165 6.72 -26.48 5.80
C THR A 165 6.84 -25.02 6.25
N THR A 166 6.42 -24.68 7.48
CA THR A 166 6.49 -23.32 8.01
C THR A 166 7.94 -22.92 8.35
N ALA A 167 8.67 -23.81 9.01
CA ALA A 167 10.08 -23.64 9.33
C ALA A 167 10.92 -23.59 8.05
N LEU A 168 10.63 -24.46 7.08
CA LEU A 168 11.29 -24.45 5.77
C LEU A 168 11.02 -23.14 5.01
N LYS A 169 9.76 -22.67 4.97
CA LYS A 169 9.39 -21.40 4.34
C LYS A 169 10.19 -20.24 4.93
N LYS A 170 10.28 -20.15 6.26
CA LYS A 170 11.08 -19.12 6.95
C LYS A 170 12.55 -19.15 6.54
N ALA A 171 13.15 -20.34 6.38
CA ALA A 171 14.54 -20.48 5.96
C ALA A 171 14.78 -20.07 4.50
N ILE A 172 13.83 -20.38 3.62
CA ILE A 172 13.90 -20.02 2.20
C ILE A 172 13.73 -18.50 2.00
N THR A 173 12.80 -17.88 2.74
CA THR A 173 12.61 -16.43 2.73
C THR A 173 13.73 -15.70 3.48
N GLY A 174 13.94 -14.42 3.20
CA GLY A 174 14.98 -13.63 3.87
C GLY A 174 15.22 -12.29 3.18
N LYS A 175 16.18 -11.49 3.66
CA LYS A 175 16.46 -10.17 3.08
C LYS A 175 16.86 -10.29 1.59
N GLN A 176 16.36 -9.36 0.77
CA GLN A 176 16.77 -9.23 -0.63
C GLN A 176 18.30 -9.20 -0.78
N GLY A 177 18.80 -9.85 -1.83
CA GLY A 177 20.24 -9.87 -2.14
C GLY A 177 21.06 -10.83 -1.28
N THR A 178 20.48 -11.42 -0.23
CA THR A 178 21.17 -12.46 0.55
C THR A 178 21.14 -13.81 -0.17
N ARG A 179 22.19 -14.62 0.02
CA ARG A 179 22.28 -15.96 -0.57
C ARG A 179 21.57 -17.00 0.30
N VAL A 180 20.99 -18.02 -0.35
CA VAL A 180 20.48 -19.25 0.25
C VAL A 180 20.95 -20.45 -0.56
N ARG A 181 21.37 -21.53 0.10
CA ARG A 181 21.70 -22.80 -0.56
C ARG A 181 20.54 -23.77 -0.41
N VAL A 182 20.03 -24.27 -1.53
CA VAL A 182 18.96 -25.26 -1.55
C VAL A 182 19.53 -26.58 -2.06
N THR A 183 19.53 -27.61 -1.21
CA THR A 183 19.81 -28.99 -1.60
C THR A 183 18.49 -29.66 -1.92
N TYR A 184 18.35 -30.11 -3.16
CA TYR A 184 17.16 -30.76 -3.68
C TYR A 184 17.50 -32.10 -4.34
N GLU A 185 16.55 -33.01 -4.38
CA GLU A 185 16.66 -34.28 -5.08
C GLU A 185 15.84 -34.23 -6.37
N ARG A 186 16.43 -34.72 -7.47
CA ARG A 186 15.77 -34.88 -8.77
C ARG A 186 16.22 -36.18 -9.42
N GLY A 187 15.30 -37.11 -9.62
CA GLY A 187 15.60 -38.41 -10.22
C GLY A 187 16.57 -39.25 -9.37
N GLY A 188 16.42 -39.21 -8.04
CA GLY A 188 17.24 -39.98 -7.09
C GLY A 188 18.63 -39.39 -6.80
N ALA A 189 19.02 -38.27 -7.44
CA ALA A 189 20.30 -37.60 -7.19
C ALA A 189 20.10 -36.29 -6.44
N GLU A 190 20.85 -36.09 -5.36
CA GLU A 190 20.93 -34.80 -4.67
C GLU A 190 21.78 -33.80 -5.46
N LYS A 191 21.29 -32.57 -5.54
CA LYS A 191 21.97 -31.41 -6.14
C LYS A 191 21.83 -30.23 -5.20
N THR A 192 22.86 -29.38 -5.15
CA THR A 192 22.80 -28.14 -4.37
C THR A 192 22.94 -26.95 -5.29
N VAL A 193 22.07 -25.97 -5.13
CA VAL A 193 22.13 -24.71 -5.86
C VAL A 193 22.19 -23.53 -4.90
N SER A 194 23.01 -22.54 -5.24
CA SER A 194 23.08 -21.26 -4.53
C SER A 194 22.21 -20.24 -5.24
N ILE A 195 21.23 -19.70 -4.53
CA ILE A 195 20.24 -18.76 -5.06
C ILE A 195 20.37 -17.43 -4.32
N ILE A 196 20.38 -16.32 -5.04
CA ILE A 196 20.26 -14.99 -4.44
C ILE A 196 18.78 -14.68 -4.25
N ARG A 197 18.37 -14.39 -3.02
CA ARG A 197 16.98 -14.03 -2.71
C ARG A 197 16.61 -12.76 -3.47
N GLY A 198 15.57 -12.87 -4.29
CA GLY A 198 15.03 -11.79 -5.10
C GLY A 198 13.64 -11.40 -4.64
N GLU A 199 13.09 -10.40 -5.30
CA GLU A 199 11.68 -10.06 -5.17
C GLU A 199 10.81 -11.20 -5.73
N VAL A 200 9.79 -11.59 -4.98
CA VAL A 200 8.79 -12.59 -5.38
C VAL A 200 7.43 -11.98 -5.11
N ARG A 201 6.54 -12.09 -6.08
CA ARG A 201 5.16 -11.60 -5.98
C ARG A 201 4.21 -12.76 -5.71
N GLU A 202 3.32 -12.57 -4.75
CA GLU A 202 2.29 -13.55 -4.44
C GLU A 202 1.27 -13.63 -5.59
N ILE A 203 0.92 -14.86 -6.01
CA ILE A 203 -0.22 -15.09 -6.90
C ILE A 203 -1.48 -14.90 -6.07
N THR A 204 -2.27 -13.90 -6.42
CA THR A 204 -3.45 -13.49 -5.66
C THR A 204 -4.74 -14.14 -6.15
N VAL A 205 -4.76 -14.63 -7.39
CA VAL A 205 -5.90 -15.32 -7.97
C VAL A 205 -5.55 -16.76 -8.34
N LYS A 206 -6.42 -17.71 -7.95
CA LYS A 206 -6.33 -19.10 -8.39
C LYS A 206 -7.68 -19.57 -8.93
N GLY A 207 -7.68 -20.11 -10.15
CA GLY A 207 -8.84 -20.72 -10.78
C GLY A 207 -8.78 -22.24 -10.78
N THR A 208 -9.92 -22.91 -10.60
CA THR A 208 -10.05 -24.36 -10.78
C THR A 208 -11.46 -24.74 -11.23
N MET A 209 -11.60 -25.94 -11.81
CA MET A 209 -12.90 -26.51 -12.15
C MET A 209 -13.33 -27.48 -11.05
N LEU A 210 -14.46 -27.21 -10.42
CA LEU A 210 -15.08 -28.10 -9.45
C LEU A 210 -15.95 -29.17 -10.14
N LYS A 211 -16.36 -30.17 -9.35
CA LYS A 211 -17.36 -31.17 -9.79
C LYS A 211 -18.63 -30.47 -10.28
N GLY A 212 -19.24 -31.03 -11.34
CA GLY A 212 -20.46 -30.49 -11.93
C GLY A 212 -20.26 -29.35 -12.96
N LYS A 213 -19.03 -29.14 -13.44
CA LYS A 213 -18.65 -28.05 -14.37
C LYS A 213 -18.90 -26.66 -13.78
N ILE A 214 -18.54 -26.47 -12.51
CA ILE A 214 -18.62 -25.16 -11.86
C ILE A 214 -17.20 -24.61 -11.74
N GLY A 215 -16.95 -23.44 -12.32
CA GLY A 215 -15.68 -22.74 -12.14
C GLY A 215 -15.58 -22.20 -10.73
N TYR A 216 -14.38 -22.16 -10.18
CA TYR A 216 -14.11 -21.57 -8.88
C TYR A 216 -12.86 -20.69 -8.98
N ILE A 217 -12.97 -19.43 -8.57
CA ILE A 217 -11.88 -18.46 -8.52
C ILE A 217 -11.74 -17.97 -7.08
N ARG A 218 -10.56 -18.13 -6.49
CA ARG A 218 -10.22 -17.55 -5.19
C ARG A 218 -9.37 -16.30 -5.39
N ILE A 219 -9.76 -15.18 -4.77
CA ILE A 219 -8.99 -13.92 -4.78
C ILE A 219 -8.53 -13.61 -3.34
N SER A 220 -7.26 -13.90 -3.00
CA SER A 220 -6.75 -13.77 -1.63
C SER A 220 -6.52 -12.32 -1.19
N SER A 221 -6.15 -11.44 -2.11
CA SER A 221 -5.90 -10.01 -1.90
C SER A 221 -6.05 -9.24 -3.21
N PHE A 222 -6.02 -7.90 -3.16
CA PHE A 222 -5.99 -7.03 -4.34
C PHE A 222 -4.61 -6.35 -4.47
N ALA A 223 -3.61 -7.09 -4.95
CA ALA A 223 -2.27 -6.60 -5.27
C ALA A 223 -2.20 -6.06 -6.70
N GLU A 224 -1.05 -5.49 -7.09
CA GLU A 224 -0.86 -4.76 -8.37
C GLU A 224 -1.33 -5.52 -9.63
N LYS A 225 -1.25 -6.85 -9.64
CA LYS A 225 -1.57 -7.70 -10.82
C LYS A 225 -2.87 -8.51 -10.67
N THR A 226 -3.62 -8.34 -9.58
CA THR A 226 -4.78 -9.19 -9.29
C THR A 226 -5.84 -9.18 -10.39
N ALA A 227 -6.14 -8.03 -11.01
CA ALA A 227 -7.12 -7.93 -12.08
C ALA A 227 -6.69 -8.70 -13.34
N GLU A 228 -5.41 -8.65 -13.70
CA GLU A 228 -4.87 -9.41 -14.84
C GLU A 228 -4.84 -10.92 -14.56
N GLU A 229 -4.50 -11.32 -13.34
CA GLU A 229 -4.59 -12.72 -12.91
C GLU A 229 -6.04 -13.22 -12.95
N PHE A 230 -7.00 -12.41 -12.47
CA PHE A 230 -8.43 -12.69 -12.52
C PHE A 230 -8.91 -12.88 -13.95
N LYS A 231 -8.57 -11.96 -14.86
CA LYS A 231 -8.90 -12.03 -16.28
C LYS A 231 -8.37 -13.30 -16.92
N THR A 232 -7.14 -13.70 -16.57
CA THR A 232 -6.50 -14.91 -17.10
C THR A 232 -7.24 -16.17 -16.65
N GLU A 233 -7.52 -16.29 -15.35
CA GLU A 233 -8.25 -17.43 -14.78
C GLU A 233 -9.70 -17.50 -15.27
N LEU A 234 -10.38 -16.36 -15.36
CA LEU A 234 -11.74 -16.27 -15.88
C LEU A 234 -11.82 -16.74 -17.33
N LYS A 235 -10.94 -16.25 -18.21
CA LYS A 235 -10.87 -16.69 -19.61
C LYS A 235 -10.51 -18.17 -19.74
N ALA A 236 -9.62 -18.68 -18.89
CA ALA A 236 -9.27 -20.10 -18.87
C ALA A 236 -10.46 -20.98 -18.45
N LEU A 237 -11.29 -20.51 -17.52
CA LEU A 237 -12.53 -21.18 -17.14
C LEU A 237 -13.59 -21.06 -18.24
N GLU A 238 -13.80 -19.90 -18.84
CA GLU A 238 -14.75 -19.69 -19.95
C GLU A 238 -14.52 -20.67 -21.10
N LYS A 239 -13.27 -20.92 -21.48
CA LYS A 239 -12.89 -21.92 -22.51
C LYS A 239 -13.33 -23.35 -22.17
N LYS A 240 -13.51 -23.67 -20.89
CA LYS A 240 -13.99 -24.98 -20.41
C LYS A 240 -15.52 -25.05 -20.32
N ASN A 241 -16.22 -23.98 -20.70
CA ASN A 241 -17.68 -23.87 -20.75
C ASN A 241 -18.39 -24.32 -19.44
N PRO A 242 -18.11 -23.67 -18.30
CA PRO A 242 -18.74 -23.99 -17.03
C PRO A 242 -20.20 -23.54 -17.02
N LYS A 243 -21.01 -24.16 -16.15
CA LYS A 243 -22.39 -23.71 -15.87
C LYS A 243 -22.44 -22.32 -15.23
N GLY A 244 -21.38 -21.96 -14.51
CA GLY A 244 -21.17 -20.69 -13.84
C GLY A 244 -19.89 -20.71 -13.01
N VAL A 245 -19.58 -19.59 -12.37
CA VAL A 245 -18.34 -19.40 -11.60
C VAL A 245 -18.65 -18.96 -10.17
N ILE A 246 -18.02 -19.59 -9.20
CA ILE A 246 -17.99 -19.12 -7.81
C ILE A 246 -16.74 -18.28 -7.65
N ILE A 247 -16.90 -17.05 -7.18
CA ILE A 247 -15.80 -16.13 -6.89
C ILE A 247 -15.71 -16.00 -5.37
N ASP A 248 -14.61 -16.46 -4.78
CA ASP A 248 -14.40 -16.49 -3.34
C ASP A 248 -13.47 -15.36 -2.89
N ILE A 249 -14.06 -14.39 -2.18
CA ILE A 249 -13.37 -13.25 -1.55
C ILE A 249 -13.49 -13.28 -0.01
N ARG A 250 -13.78 -14.44 0.57
CA ARG A 250 -13.72 -14.66 2.03
C ARG A 250 -12.30 -14.45 2.53
N ALA A 251 -12.15 -13.95 3.75
CA ALA A 251 -10.85 -13.62 4.34
C ALA A 251 -9.95 -12.68 3.51
N ASN A 252 -10.51 -11.97 2.52
CA ASN A 252 -9.77 -10.97 1.73
C ASN A 252 -9.98 -9.58 2.34
N GLY A 253 -8.93 -9.05 2.97
CA GLY A 253 -8.93 -7.73 3.62
C GLY A 253 -8.91 -6.52 2.66
N GLY A 254 -8.83 -6.76 1.35
CA GLY A 254 -8.78 -5.75 0.30
C GLY A 254 -7.40 -5.61 -0.34
N GLY A 255 -7.01 -4.36 -0.63
CA GLY A 255 -5.77 -4.01 -1.32
C GLY A 255 -6.00 -2.76 -2.17
N TYR A 256 -5.38 -2.69 -3.34
CA TYR A 256 -5.56 -1.59 -4.29
C TYR A 256 -7.00 -1.50 -4.81
N ALA A 257 -7.61 -0.33 -4.68
CA ALA A 257 -9.01 -0.12 -5.07
C ALA A 257 -9.25 -0.29 -6.58
N ASN A 258 -8.30 0.15 -7.43
CA ASN A 258 -8.41 0.02 -8.88
C ASN A 258 -8.51 -1.44 -9.32
N GLN A 259 -7.81 -2.36 -8.66
CA GLN A 259 -7.88 -3.79 -8.97
C GLN A 259 -9.29 -4.36 -8.74
N GLY A 260 -9.97 -3.92 -7.68
CA GLY A 260 -11.37 -4.28 -7.44
C GLY A 260 -12.35 -3.64 -8.43
N ILE A 261 -12.06 -2.42 -8.87
CA ILE A 261 -12.85 -1.71 -9.89
C ILE A 261 -12.72 -2.42 -11.25
N GLU A 262 -11.49 -2.76 -11.68
CA GLU A 262 -11.23 -3.50 -12.91
C GLU A 262 -11.88 -4.90 -12.89
N ILE A 263 -11.84 -5.60 -11.76
CA ILE A 263 -12.55 -6.90 -11.61
C ILE A 263 -14.07 -6.70 -11.64
N ALA A 264 -14.59 -5.64 -11.02
CA ALA A 264 -16.01 -5.34 -11.07
C ALA A 264 -16.47 -5.03 -12.50
N ASP A 265 -15.67 -4.30 -13.28
CA ASP A 265 -15.91 -4.01 -14.69
C ASP A 265 -16.02 -5.29 -15.54
N MET A 266 -15.13 -6.26 -15.33
CA MET A 266 -15.22 -7.57 -16.00
C MET A 266 -16.47 -8.40 -15.61
N LEU A 267 -17.12 -8.05 -14.50
CA LEU A 267 -18.26 -8.81 -13.96
C LEU A 267 -19.61 -8.13 -14.17
N LEU A 268 -19.64 -6.81 -14.37
CA LEU A 268 -20.87 -6.01 -14.33
C LEU A 268 -21.15 -5.37 -15.69
N PRO A 269 -22.41 -5.35 -16.15
CA PRO A 269 -22.78 -4.54 -17.31
C PRO A 269 -22.54 -3.05 -17.03
N GLU A 270 -22.73 -2.22 -18.06
CA GLU A 270 -22.57 -0.77 -17.95
C GLU A 270 -23.35 -0.21 -16.75
N GLY A 271 -22.67 0.54 -15.89
CA GLY A 271 -23.26 1.09 -14.68
C GLY A 271 -22.23 1.63 -13.70
N THR A 272 -22.69 2.15 -12.57
CA THR A 272 -21.79 2.61 -11.50
C THR A 272 -21.29 1.41 -10.70
N ILE A 273 -19.98 1.26 -10.56
CA ILE A 273 -19.33 0.29 -9.67
C ILE A 273 -19.34 0.82 -8.23
N THR A 274 -18.91 2.06 -8.05
CA THR A 274 -18.81 2.72 -6.74
C THR A 274 -18.71 4.23 -6.93
N TYR A 275 -18.93 5.00 -5.86
CA TYR A 275 -18.48 6.39 -5.83
C TYR A 275 -17.82 6.72 -4.50
N VAL A 276 -16.86 7.64 -4.55
CA VAL A 276 -16.17 8.18 -3.39
C VAL A 276 -16.67 9.59 -3.10
N ARG A 277 -16.70 9.97 -1.82
CA ARG A 277 -17.01 11.32 -1.37
C ARG A 277 -15.86 11.88 -0.53
N ASP A 278 -15.37 13.05 -0.89
CA ASP A 278 -14.34 13.77 -0.13
C ASP A 278 -14.93 14.57 1.04
N ARG A 279 -14.06 15.27 1.79
CA ARG A 279 -14.47 16.08 2.95
C ARG A 279 -15.36 17.28 2.61
N ASN A 280 -15.32 17.75 1.37
CA ASN A 280 -16.11 18.88 0.86
C ASN A 280 -17.45 18.41 0.25
N GLY A 281 -17.71 17.10 0.28
CA GLY A 281 -18.91 16.50 -0.29
C GLY A 281 -18.82 16.23 -1.79
N LYS A 282 -17.68 16.50 -2.44
CA LYS A 282 -17.49 16.21 -3.86
C LYS A 282 -17.54 14.69 -4.08
N LYS A 283 -18.35 14.27 -5.04
CA LYS A 283 -18.48 12.86 -5.45
C LYS A 283 -17.67 12.60 -6.71
N THR A 284 -16.95 11.48 -6.72
CA THR A 284 -16.28 10.94 -7.92
C THR A 284 -16.79 9.53 -8.15
N TYR A 285 -17.32 9.27 -9.34
CA TYR A 285 -17.91 7.99 -9.73
C TYR A 285 -16.90 7.14 -10.49
N PHE A 286 -16.98 5.83 -10.30
CA PHE A 286 -16.26 4.81 -11.06
C PHE A 286 -17.31 3.89 -11.68
N ASN A 287 -17.23 3.70 -12.99
CA ASN A 287 -18.25 3.01 -13.79
C ASN A 287 -17.63 1.82 -14.54
N SER A 288 -18.46 0.84 -14.83
CA SER A 288 -18.17 -0.28 -15.74
C SER A 288 -18.62 0.04 -17.16
N ASP A 289 -18.01 -0.63 -18.13
CA ASP A 289 -18.39 -0.61 -19.54
C ASP A 289 -19.21 -1.87 -19.95
N GLU A 290 -19.39 -2.10 -21.25
CA GLU A 290 -20.19 -3.22 -21.77
C GLU A 290 -19.43 -4.58 -21.82
N SER A 291 -18.19 -4.67 -21.35
CA SER A 291 -17.28 -5.81 -21.57
C SER A 291 -17.42 -6.98 -20.58
N SER A 292 -18.51 -7.03 -19.81
CA SER A 292 -18.75 -8.04 -18.78
C SER A 292 -18.84 -9.49 -19.29
N THR A 293 -18.43 -10.44 -18.45
CA THR A 293 -18.61 -11.88 -18.72
C THR A 293 -20.09 -12.27 -18.82
N ARG A 294 -20.38 -13.25 -19.69
CA ARG A 294 -21.72 -13.84 -19.81
C ARG A 294 -21.97 -14.98 -18.82
N LEU A 295 -20.94 -15.42 -18.09
CA LEU A 295 -21.07 -16.50 -17.12
C LEU A 295 -21.89 -16.03 -15.91
N LYS A 296 -22.85 -16.85 -15.47
CA LYS A 296 -23.49 -16.65 -14.17
C LYS A 296 -22.46 -16.83 -13.06
N TYR A 297 -22.49 -15.95 -12.05
CA TYR A 297 -21.57 -16.07 -10.93
C TYR A 297 -22.20 -15.81 -9.56
N VAL A 298 -21.56 -16.38 -8.54
CA VAL A 298 -21.90 -16.22 -7.12
C VAL A 298 -20.64 -15.76 -6.37
N LEU A 299 -20.78 -14.75 -5.52
CA LEU A 299 -19.69 -14.20 -4.72
C LEU A 299 -19.78 -14.72 -3.28
N LEU A 300 -18.72 -15.36 -2.79
CA LEU A 300 -18.61 -15.78 -1.38
C LEU A 300 -17.96 -14.68 -0.55
N VAL A 301 -18.59 -14.33 0.57
CA VAL A 301 -18.14 -13.26 1.49
C VAL A 301 -18.20 -13.71 2.95
N ASP A 302 -17.32 -13.17 3.79
CA ASP A 302 -17.34 -13.41 5.24
C ASP A 302 -17.05 -12.14 6.05
N GLY A 303 -16.97 -12.28 7.37
CA GLY A 303 -16.70 -11.15 8.27
C GLY A 303 -15.29 -10.55 8.14
N ASN A 304 -14.40 -11.21 7.40
CA ASN A 304 -13.04 -10.76 7.13
C ASN A 304 -12.89 -10.20 5.70
N THR A 305 -13.91 -10.31 4.85
CA THR A 305 -14.03 -9.56 3.60
C THR A 305 -14.09 -8.06 3.93
N ALA A 306 -13.07 -7.29 3.52
CA ALA A 306 -12.95 -5.87 3.90
C ALA A 306 -12.47 -4.98 2.73
N SER A 307 -12.72 -3.66 2.84
CA SER A 307 -12.13 -2.65 1.95
C SER A 307 -12.48 -2.88 0.47
N THR A 308 -11.51 -3.00 -0.44
CA THR A 308 -11.74 -3.27 -1.87
C THR A 308 -12.64 -4.48 -2.13
N SER A 309 -12.57 -5.51 -1.28
CA SER A 309 -13.46 -6.68 -1.36
C SER A 309 -14.93 -6.30 -1.12
N GLU A 310 -15.18 -5.34 -0.23
CA GLU A 310 -16.52 -4.82 0.06
C GLU A 310 -17.03 -3.89 -1.03
N LEU A 311 -16.13 -3.11 -1.65
CA LEU A 311 -16.44 -2.34 -2.86
C LEU A 311 -16.95 -3.27 -3.96
N LEU A 312 -16.20 -4.34 -4.27
CA LEU A 312 -16.61 -5.33 -5.26
C LEU A 312 -17.93 -6.00 -4.89
N ALA A 313 -18.08 -6.44 -3.64
CA ALA A 313 -19.31 -7.06 -3.16
C ALA A 313 -20.53 -6.10 -3.27
N ALA A 314 -20.36 -4.83 -2.90
CA ALA A 314 -21.41 -3.83 -3.00
C ALA A 314 -21.78 -3.54 -4.46
N ALA A 315 -20.79 -3.43 -5.34
CA ALA A 315 -21.00 -3.21 -6.78
C ALA A 315 -21.81 -4.37 -7.40
N VAL A 316 -21.41 -5.61 -7.13
CA VAL A 316 -22.09 -6.83 -7.60
C VAL A 316 -23.52 -6.89 -7.09
N LYS A 317 -23.73 -6.63 -5.81
CA LYS A 317 -25.05 -6.69 -5.18
C LYS A 317 -26.01 -5.64 -5.74
N ASP A 318 -25.56 -4.39 -5.84
CA ASP A 318 -26.45 -3.29 -6.21
C ASP A 318 -26.82 -3.28 -7.69
N ASN A 319 -25.88 -3.67 -8.56
CA ASN A 319 -26.11 -3.83 -10.01
C ASN A 319 -26.76 -5.16 -10.38
N ARG A 320 -27.09 -6.02 -9.40
CA ARG A 320 -27.70 -7.35 -9.61
C ARG A 320 -26.86 -8.27 -10.51
N GLY A 321 -25.54 -8.09 -10.55
CA GLY A 321 -24.65 -8.88 -11.41
C GLY A 321 -24.55 -10.35 -10.97
N GLY A 322 -24.49 -10.60 -9.65
CA GLY A 322 -24.39 -11.93 -9.08
C GLY A 322 -25.03 -12.01 -7.69
N LYS A 323 -25.17 -13.23 -7.14
CA LYS A 323 -25.67 -13.42 -5.77
C LYS A 323 -24.52 -13.46 -4.77
N LEU A 324 -24.71 -12.85 -3.61
CA LEU A 324 -23.76 -12.92 -2.49
C LEU A 324 -24.21 -13.99 -1.49
N VAL A 325 -23.28 -14.86 -1.08
CA VAL A 325 -23.50 -15.92 -0.08
C VAL A 325 -22.46 -15.81 1.03
N GLY A 326 -22.91 -15.91 2.29
CA GLY A 326 -22.02 -16.01 3.45
C GLY A 326 -22.50 -15.20 4.64
N VAL A 327 -21.66 -14.35 5.23
CA VAL A 327 -22.06 -13.45 6.34
C VAL A 327 -21.75 -11.99 6.01
N THR A 328 -22.21 -11.06 6.86
CA THR A 328 -21.98 -9.62 6.64
C THR A 328 -20.49 -9.32 6.71
N THR A 329 -20.01 -8.50 5.78
CA THR A 329 -18.60 -8.13 5.65
C THR A 329 -18.12 -7.17 6.75
N PHE A 330 -16.83 -6.88 6.78
CA PHE A 330 -16.15 -6.20 7.88
C PHE A 330 -16.63 -4.76 8.16
N GLY A 331 -16.95 -3.99 7.12
CA GLY A 331 -17.41 -2.61 7.21
C GLY A 331 -16.34 -1.53 7.13
N LYS A 332 -15.28 -1.70 6.34
CA LYS A 332 -14.24 -0.68 6.12
C LYS A 332 -14.53 0.11 4.84
N GLY A 333 -15.45 1.08 4.93
CA GLY A 333 -15.95 1.88 3.79
C GLY A 333 -15.17 3.16 3.49
N ILE A 334 -13.87 3.22 3.81
CA ILE A 334 -13.04 4.43 3.67
C ILE A 334 -11.79 4.16 2.85
N MET A 335 -11.32 5.19 2.12
CA MET A 335 -10.15 5.15 1.27
C MET A 335 -9.06 6.06 1.82
N GLN A 336 -7.83 5.54 1.83
CA GLN A 336 -6.65 6.28 2.22
C GLN A 336 -5.93 6.80 0.97
N ALA A 337 -5.34 7.99 1.07
CA ALA A 337 -4.32 8.47 0.16
C ALA A 337 -2.96 8.35 0.84
N GLU A 338 -1.94 8.06 0.06
CA GLU A 338 -0.56 7.96 0.52
C GLU A 338 0.25 9.16 0.01
N TYR A 339 0.95 9.81 0.93
CA TYR A 339 1.78 10.97 0.69
C TYR A 339 3.21 10.63 1.08
N PRO A 340 4.06 10.22 0.12
CA PRO A 340 5.46 9.91 0.38
C PRO A 340 6.26 11.18 0.68
N PHE A 341 7.24 11.06 1.56
CA PHE A 341 8.21 12.10 1.89
C PHE A 341 9.59 11.75 1.30
N ARG A 342 10.45 12.76 1.16
CA ARG A 342 11.79 12.62 0.54
C ARG A 342 12.73 11.69 1.31
N ASP A 343 12.51 11.51 2.60
CA ASP A 343 13.29 10.63 3.47
C ASP A 343 12.84 9.16 3.41
N GLY A 344 11.87 8.84 2.53
CA GLY A 344 11.27 7.52 2.37
C GLY A 344 10.15 7.22 3.36
N SER A 345 9.88 8.10 4.33
CA SER A 345 8.70 7.99 5.19
C SER A 345 7.42 8.33 4.42
N ALA A 346 6.24 8.00 4.97
CA ALA A 346 4.97 8.27 4.29
C ALA A 346 3.86 8.60 5.27
N LEU A 347 2.94 9.47 4.85
CA LEU A 347 1.65 9.68 5.50
C LEU A 347 0.57 8.90 4.74
N LYS A 348 -0.07 7.94 5.41
CA LYS A 348 -1.31 7.34 4.95
C LYS A 348 -2.48 8.01 5.64
N LEU A 349 -3.36 8.66 4.89
CA LEU A 349 -4.43 9.48 5.44
C LEU A 349 -5.78 9.12 4.83
N THR A 350 -6.80 8.90 5.65
CA THR A 350 -8.17 8.76 5.15
C THR A 350 -8.65 10.07 4.54
N THR A 351 -8.94 10.04 3.24
CA THR A 351 -9.35 11.23 2.47
C THR A 351 -10.76 11.13 1.93
N HIS A 352 -11.27 9.91 1.76
CA HIS A 352 -12.58 9.66 1.18
C HIS A 352 -13.33 8.54 1.91
N GLN A 353 -14.65 8.59 1.78
CA GLN A 353 -15.54 7.46 2.06
C GLN A 353 -16.10 6.94 0.75
N TYR A 354 -16.15 5.62 0.54
CA TYR A 354 -16.79 5.03 -0.63
C TYR A 354 -18.17 4.47 -0.28
N PHE A 355 -19.03 4.44 -1.28
CA PHE A 355 -20.43 4.08 -1.19
C PHE A 355 -20.80 3.11 -2.30
N SER A 356 -21.80 2.28 -2.04
CA SER A 356 -22.34 1.41 -3.07
C SER A 356 -23.01 2.22 -4.20
N PRO A 357 -23.28 1.61 -5.37
CA PRO A 357 -23.99 2.26 -6.48
C PRO A 357 -25.32 2.90 -6.06
N LYS A 358 -26.07 2.28 -5.13
CA LYS A 358 -27.33 2.83 -4.60
C LYS A 358 -27.16 3.80 -3.42
N GLY A 359 -25.92 4.19 -3.11
CA GLY A 359 -25.60 5.12 -2.04
C GLY A 359 -25.60 4.52 -0.64
N HIS A 360 -25.57 3.19 -0.49
CA HIS A 360 -25.45 2.57 0.82
C HIS A 360 -24.07 2.85 1.41
N GLN A 361 -24.06 3.27 2.67
CA GLN A 361 -22.83 3.42 3.45
C GLN A 361 -22.28 2.04 3.83
N ILE A 362 -21.02 1.80 3.48
CA ILE A 362 -20.30 0.57 3.83
C ILE A 362 -19.55 0.73 5.17
N ASN A 363 -19.03 1.94 5.44
CA ASN A 363 -18.23 2.20 6.63
C ASN A 363 -19.02 1.99 7.92
N GLY A 364 -18.53 1.10 8.79
CA GLY A 364 -19.18 0.70 10.05
C GLY A 364 -20.39 -0.23 9.89
N LYS A 365 -20.78 -0.61 8.67
CA LYS A 365 -21.98 -1.43 8.40
C LYS A 365 -21.66 -2.74 7.67
N GLY A 366 -20.73 -2.69 6.71
CA GLY A 366 -20.46 -3.80 5.80
C GLY A 366 -21.55 -4.00 4.76
N VAL A 367 -21.39 -5.04 3.96
CA VAL A 367 -22.28 -5.49 2.90
C VAL A 367 -22.93 -6.78 3.38
N ARG A 368 -24.26 -6.75 3.53
CA ARG A 368 -25.04 -7.94 3.89
C ARG A 368 -25.23 -8.83 2.66
N PRO A 369 -24.91 -10.14 2.70
CA PRO A 369 -25.12 -11.04 1.56
C PRO A 369 -26.61 -11.26 1.27
N ASP A 370 -26.93 -11.72 0.07
CA ASP A 370 -28.31 -12.08 -0.30
C ASP A 370 -28.76 -13.34 0.43
N TYR A 371 -27.84 -14.30 0.59
CA TYR A 371 -28.05 -15.54 1.34
C TYR A 371 -27.11 -15.57 2.54
N VAL A 372 -27.66 -15.34 3.73
CA VAL A 372 -26.91 -15.45 4.98
C VAL A 372 -26.73 -16.92 5.33
N VAL A 373 -25.49 -17.41 5.28
CA VAL A 373 -25.09 -18.78 5.63
C VAL A 373 -23.89 -18.68 6.59
N LYS A 374 -24.10 -19.05 7.84
CA LYS A 374 -23.04 -19.09 8.87
C LYS A 374 -22.35 -20.46 8.83
N LEU A 375 -21.02 -20.45 8.81
CA LEU A 375 -20.22 -21.65 9.07
C LEU A 375 -20.21 -21.91 10.58
N LYS A 376 -20.37 -23.18 10.96
CA LYS A 376 -20.22 -23.67 12.33
C LYS A 376 -18.90 -24.42 12.45
N SER A 377 -18.27 -24.39 13.62
CA SER A 377 -17.06 -25.19 13.88
C SER A 377 -17.29 -26.70 13.72
N SER A 378 -18.52 -27.16 13.88
CA SER A 378 -18.94 -28.56 13.67
C SER A 378 -19.24 -28.91 12.22
N ASP A 379 -19.22 -27.95 11.29
CA ASP A 379 -19.52 -28.25 9.89
C ASP A 379 -18.36 -29.07 9.30
N THR A 380 -18.67 -30.27 8.81
CA THR A 380 -17.72 -31.15 8.12
C THR A 380 -17.57 -30.80 6.63
N THR A 381 -18.39 -29.88 6.13
CA THR A 381 -18.40 -29.43 4.74
C THR A 381 -18.61 -27.91 4.67
N ASP A 382 -18.11 -27.27 3.62
CA ASP A 382 -18.31 -25.84 3.39
C ASP A 382 -19.74 -25.57 2.88
N ARG A 383 -20.63 -25.25 3.82
CA ARG A 383 -22.05 -24.97 3.54
C ARG A 383 -22.26 -23.71 2.72
N GLN A 384 -21.34 -22.74 2.79
CA GLN A 384 -21.41 -21.53 1.97
C GLN A 384 -21.09 -21.87 0.51
N LEU A 385 -20.02 -22.63 0.29
CA LEU A 385 -19.67 -23.13 -1.04
C LEU A 385 -20.78 -24.01 -1.61
N GLN A 386 -21.33 -24.93 -0.82
CA GLN A 386 -22.45 -25.77 -1.25
C GLN A 386 -23.66 -24.94 -1.70
N LYS A 387 -24.04 -23.92 -0.91
CA LYS A 387 -25.14 -23.02 -1.28
C LYS A 387 -24.83 -22.26 -2.57
N ALA A 388 -23.59 -21.82 -2.78
CA ALA A 388 -23.20 -21.15 -4.01
C ALA A 388 -23.23 -22.10 -5.22
N MET A 389 -22.80 -23.35 -5.06
CA MET A 389 -22.93 -24.37 -6.11
C MET A 389 -24.40 -24.64 -6.46
N ASP A 390 -25.29 -24.70 -5.48
CA ASP A 390 -26.72 -24.94 -5.70
C ASP A 390 -27.41 -23.78 -6.44
N LEU A 391 -26.91 -22.54 -6.31
CA LEU A 391 -27.42 -21.38 -7.06
C LEU A 391 -26.95 -21.35 -8.52
N LEU A 392 -25.97 -22.16 -8.89
CA LEU A 392 -25.41 -22.27 -10.25
C LEU A 392 -25.79 -23.56 -10.97
N LYS A 393 -26.52 -24.47 -10.29
CA LYS A 393 -27.17 -25.61 -10.92
C LYS A 393 -28.40 -25.15 -11.68
#